data_AF-A0ABD0MD53-F1
#
_entry.id   AF-A0ABD0MD53-F1
#
_cell.length_a   1.000
_cell.length_b   1.000
_cell.length_c   1.000
_cell.angle_alpha   90.00
_cell.angle_beta   90.00
_cell.angle_gamma   90.00
#
_symmetry.space_group_name_H-M   'P 1'
#
loop_
_entity.id
_entity.type
_entity.pdbx_description
1 polymer ?
#
loop_
_entity_poly.entity_id
_entity_poly.type
_entity_poly.pdbx_seq_one_letter_code
_entity_poly.pdbx_strand_id
1 'polypeptide(L)'
;SHQLTLDLNTAHKLLHLSENNRVIKYTHTDQSYPDHPDRFDEYEQVLCRESVCGRCYWEIERSGQCVDISVSYKSISRKGRGKECLCGHNDQSWCLNCFPDRYIFKHNDIKTDYPVKSTSRRIGVYVDVSAGTLSFYSVSRNTMSLIHTEQTTFTQTLYPAFGVYPGSSVKLCELE
;
A
#
# COMPACT_ATOMS: atom_id res chain seq x y z
N SER A 1 5.78 -4.64 17.30
CA SER A 1 4.98 -4.43 16.08
C SER A 1 5.06 -2.97 15.67
N HIS A 2 5.07 -2.67 14.36
CA HIS A 2 5.14 -1.27 13.89
C HIS A 2 3.73 -0.68 13.84
N GLN A 3 3.43 0.27 14.72
CA GLN A 3 2.10 0.88 14.78
C GLN A 3 1.95 1.92 13.68
N LEU A 4 1.27 1.54 12.59
CA LEU A 4 1.00 2.40 11.45
C LEU A 4 -0.34 3.12 11.58
N THR A 5 -0.37 4.36 11.11
CA THR A 5 -1.56 5.20 10.91
C THR A 5 -1.52 5.91 9.57
N LEU A 6 -2.69 6.16 8.98
CA LEU A 6 -2.84 6.76 7.67
C LEU A 6 -2.77 8.29 7.76
N ASP A 7 -2.06 8.90 6.81
CA ASP A 7 -1.92 10.34 6.74
C ASP A 7 -3.08 10.98 5.97
N LEU A 8 -4.01 11.58 6.72
CA LEU A 8 -5.14 12.34 6.20
C LEU A 8 -4.73 13.46 5.23
N ASN A 9 -3.52 14.02 5.36
CA ASN A 9 -3.02 15.07 4.47
C ASN A 9 -2.65 14.54 3.08
N THR A 10 -2.41 13.23 2.97
CA THR A 10 -2.07 12.57 1.70
C THR A 10 -3.29 11.94 1.02
N ALA A 11 -4.29 11.53 1.81
CA ALA A 11 -5.42 10.76 1.33
C ALA A 11 -6.20 11.45 0.20
N HIS A 12 -6.42 10.72 -0.90
CA HIS A 12 -7.32 11.17 -1.95
C HIS A 12 -8.74 11.42 -1.41
N LYS A 13 -9.47 12.39 -1.99
CA LYS A 13 -10.80 12.81 -1.48
C LYS A 13 -11.86 11.72 -1.57
N LEU A 14 -11.72 10.72 -2.43
CA LEU A 14 -12.63 9.56 -2.48
C LEU A 14 -12.34 8.50 -1.40
N LEU A 15 -11.25 8.61 -0.65
CA LEU A 15 -10.90 7.67 0.40
C LEU A 15 -11.41 8.18 1.75
N HIS A 16 -12.30 7.43 2.38
CA HIS A 16 -12.72 7.70 3.75
C HIS A 16 -11.81 6.97 4.74
N LEU A 17 -11.17 7.73 5.62
CA LEU A 17 -10.38 7.22 6.74
C LEU A 17 -11.24 7.12 8.01
N SER A 18 -11.19 5.97 8.69
CA SER A 18 -11.91 5.73 9.95
C SER A 18 -11.06 4.92 10.93
N GLU A 19 -11.63 4.62 12.11
CA GLU A 19 -10.98 3.87 13.20
C GLU A 19 -9.60 4.44 13.56
N ASN A 20 -9.54 5.74 13.89
CA ASN A 20 -8.29 6.45 14.19
C ASN A 20 -7.26 6.37 13.05
N ASN A 21 -7.75 6.53 11.80
CA ASN A 21 -6.95 6.45 10.57
C ASN A 21 -6.25 5.10 10.41
N ARG A 22 -6.96 4.01 10.68
CA ARG A 22 -6.45 2.63 10.48
C ARG A 22 -7.26 1.84 9.45
N VAL A 23 -8.43 2.35 9.08
CA VAL A 23 -9.27 1.79 8.02
C VAL A 23 -9.38 2.78 6.88
N ILE A 24 -9.21 2.29 5.65
CA ILE A 24 -9.46 2.99 4.40
C ILE A 24 -10.66 2.32 3.74
N LYS A 25 -11.62 3.12 3.31
CA LYS A 25 -12.72 2.66 2.46
C LYS A 25 -12.86 3.58 1.26
N TYR A 26 -12.96 3.01 0.07
CA TYR A 26 -13.35 3.80 -1.09
C TYR A 26 -14.80 4.26 -0.95
N THR A 27 -15.04 5.52 -1.26
CA THR A 27 -16.37 6.13 -1.31
C THR A 27 -16.59 6.75 -2.68
N HIS A 28 -17.84 6.77 -3.16
CA HIS A 28 -18.19 7.44 -4.42
C HIS A 28 -18.39 8.95 -4.25
N THR A 29 -17.93 9.52 -3.13
CA THR A 29 -18.20 10.89 -2.72
C THR A 29 -16.97 11.50 -2.10
N ASP A 30 -16.68 12.75 -2.46
CA ASP A 30 -15.57 13.48 -1.87
C ASP A 30 -15.75 13.67 -0.37
N GLN A 31 -14.72 13.31 0.37
CA GLN A 31 -14.57 13.63 1.77
C GLN A 31 -14.16 15.11 1.90
N SER A 32 -14.68 15.78 2.94
CA SER A 32 -14.43 17.20 3.24
C SER A 32 -13.02 17.45 3.80
N TYR A 33 -12.00 16.93 3.14
CA TYR A 33 -10.60 17.13 3.51
C TYR A 33 -10.10 18.47 2.95
N PRO A 34 -9.40 19.29 3.75
CA PRO A 34 -8.84 20.55 3.28
C PRO A 34 -7.81 20.29 2.19
N ASP A 35 -7.66 21.24 1.27
CA ASP A 35 -6.61 21.15 0.26
C ASP A 35 -5.23 21.14 0.91
N HIS A 36 -4.34 20.31 0.37
CA HIS A 36 -3.00 20.12 0.91
C HIS A 36 -2.01 19.77 -0.22
N PRO A 37 -0.78 20.32 -0.22
CA PRO A 37 0.22 20.01 -1.24
C PRO A 37 0.56 18.51 -1.28
N ASP A 38 0.52 17.85 -0.12
CA ASP A 38 0.80 16.41 0.00
C ASP A 38 -0.35 15.49 -0.44
N ARG A 39 -1.52 16.01 -0.82
CA ARG A 39 -2.71 15.21 -1.15
C ARG A 39 -2.61 14.61 -2.55
N PHE A 40 -2.90 13.32 -2.72
CA PHE A 40 -3.17 12.76 -4.04
C PHE A 40 -4.48 13.33 -4.59
N ASP A 41 -4.44 13.91 -5.79
CA ASP A 41 -5.59 14.61 -6.37
C ASP A 41 -6.33 13.83 -7.48
N GLU A 42 -5.64 12.91 -8.16
CA GLU A 42 -6.21 12.15 -9.28
C GLU A 42 -6.24 10.63 -9.04
N TYR A 43 -5.41 10.11 -8.14
CA TYR A 43 -5.32 8.67 -7.86
C TYR A 43 -5.75 8.37 -6.43
N GLU A 44 -6.57 7.34 -6.23
CA GLU A 44 -7.14 6.95 -4.93
C GLU A 44 -6.12 6.28 -4.00
N GLN A 45 -5.11 7.06 -3.60
CA GLN A 45 -3.97 6.63 -2.82
C GLN A 45 -3.86 7.40 -1.49
N VAL A 46 -3.17 6.79 -0.55
CA VAL A 46 -2.83 7.37 0.76
C VAL A 46 -1.51 6.79 1.26
N LEU A 47 -0.69 7.61 1.92
CA LEU A 47 0.52 7.18 2.63
C LEU A 47 0.24 7.04 4.13
N CYS A 48 1.00 6.19 4.80
CA CYS A 48 1.11 6.23 6.26
C CYS A 48 1.93 7.44 6.73
N ARG A 49 1.68 7.86 7.97
CA ARG A 49 2.46 8.92 8.63
C ARG A 49 3.85 8.45 9.03
N GLU A 50 3.91 7.23 9.56
CA GLU A 50 5.13 6.62 10.05
C GLU A 50 5.92 6.01 8.90
N SER A 51 7.23 6.28 8.90
CA SER A 51 8.17 5.58 8.03
C SER A 51 8.47 4.18 8.54
N VAL A 52 8.95 3.30 7.66
CA VAL A 52 9.57 2.03 8.05
C VAL A 52 11.09 2.16 8.09
N CYS A 53 11.73 1.61 9.13
CA CYS A 53 13.16 1.68 9.35
C CYS A 53 13.70 0.37 9.94
N GLY A 54 14.95 0.03 9.65
CA GLY A 54 15.53 -1.25 10.09
C GLY A 54 14.75 -2.44 9.53
N ARG A 55 14.26 -3.31 10.43
CA ARG A 55 13.39 -4.44 10.08
C ARG A 55 11.97 -4.16 10.55
N CYS A 56 11.05 -4.03 9.60
CA CYS A 56 9.64 -3.78 9.89
C CYS A 56 8.78 -4.89 9.33
N TYR A 57 7.75 -5.26 10.09
CA TYR A 57 6.67 -6.13 9.64
C TYR A 57 5.34 -5.52 10.04
N TRP A 58 4.38 -5.55 9.13
CA TRP A 58 2.99 -5.21 9.40
C TRP A 58 2.04 -6.07 8.56
N GLU A 59 0.82 -6.21 9.05
CA GLU A 59 -0.26 -6.91 8.35
C GLU A 59 -1.39 -5.94 8.04
N ILE A 60 -2.06 -6.23 6.93
CA ILE A 60 -3.30 -5.57 6.56
C ILE A 60 -4.36 -6.61 6.23
N GLU A 61 -5.60 -6.30 6.55
CA GLU A 61 -6.77 -6.98 6.03
C GLU A 61 -7.39 -6.17 4.89
N ARG A 62 -7.79 -6.86 3.83
CA ARG A 62 -8.42 -6.26 2.66
C ARG A 62 -9.76 -6.90 2.33
N SER A 63 -10.62 -6.11 1.70
CA SER A 63 -11.88 -6.56 1.10
C SER A 63 -12.07 -5.94 -0.28
N GLY A 64 -12.98 -6.51 -1.08
CA GLY A 64 -13.31 -6.02 -2.42
C GLY A 64 -12.50 -6.68 -3.54
N GLN A 65 -12.47 -6.00 -4.69
CA GLN A 65 -11.97 -6.55 -5.95
C GLN A 65 -10.50 -6.21 -6.22
N CYS A 66 -10.02 -5.07 -5.72
CA CYS A 66 -8.64 -4.67 -5.93
C CYS A 66 -8.20 -3.71 -4.84
N VAL A 67 -7.03 -3.98 -4.27
CA VAL A 67 -6.30 -3.02 -3.43
C VAL A 67 -4.83 -3.08 -3.81
N ASP A 68 -4.17 -1.94 -3.66
CA ASP A 68 -2.74 -1.79 -3.89
C ASP A 68 -2.07 -1.63 -2.54
N ILE A 69 -1.06 -2.46 -2.29
CA ILE A 69 -0.28 -2.45 -1.06
C ILE A 69 1.15 -2.12 -1.46
N SER A 70 1.67 -1.00 -1.00
CA SER A 70 2.93 -0.46 -1.49
C SER A 70 3.83 0.02 -0.37
N VAL A 71 5.10 0.16 -0.70
CA VAL A 71 6.02 1.06 0.00
C VAL A 71 6.53 2.09 -1.01
N SER A 72 6.69 3.33 -0.57
CA SER A 72 7.12 4.42 -1.44
C SER A 72 8.00 5.42 -0.70
N TYR A 73 8.88 6.10 -1.41
CA TYR A 73 9.52 7.30 -0.91
C TYR A 73 8.51 8.43 -0.77
N LYS A 74 8.75 9.31 0.21
CA LYS A 74 7.91 10.50 0.39
C LYS A 74 7.94 11.45 -0.82
N SER A 75 8.97 11.37 -1.66
CA SER A 75 9.13 12.21 -2.86
C SER A 75 8.21 11.86 -4.02
N ILE A 76 7.41 10.79 -3.94
CA ILE A 76 6.48 10.41 -5.01
C ILE A 76 5.59 11.59 -5.40
N SER A 77 5.41 11.79 -6.71
CA SER A 77 4.50 12.83 -7.21
C SER A 77 3.07 12.51 -6.77
N ARG A 78 2.25 13.54 -6.59
CA ARG A 78 0.88 13.37 -6.08
C ARG A 78 -0.15 14.20 -6.83
N LYS A 79 0.30 14.92 -7.86
CA LYS A 79 -0.48 15.90 -8.59
C LYS A 79 -0.60 15.53 -10.05
N GLY A 80 -1.83 15.51 -10.54
CA GLY A 80 -2.14 15.22 -11.93
C GLY A 80 -2.16 13.72 -12.26
N ARG A 81 -2.47 13.44 -13.53
CA ARG A 81 -2.76 12.10 -14.08
C ARG A 81 -1.54 11.38 -14.65
N GLY A 82 -0.35 11.84 -14.28
CA GLY A 82 0.89 11.23 -14.73
C GLY A 82 1.18 9.95 -13.97
N LYS A 83 1.81 8.99 -14.65
CA LYS A 83 2.16 7.69 -14.06
C LYS A 83 3.14 7.81 -12.88
N GLU A 84 3.89 8.90 -12.82
CA GLU A 84 4.78 9.24 -11.72
C GLU A 84 4.05 9.39 -10.37
N CYS A 85 2.73 9.60 -10.39
CA CYS A 85 1.91 9.67 -9.20
C CYS A 85 1.38 8.32 -8.72
N LEU A 86 1.40 7.28 -9.56
CA LEU A 86 0.78 5.99 -9.27
C LEU A 86 1.81 4.99 -8.73
N CYS A 87 1.55 4.39 -7.56
CA CYS A 87 2.45 3.43 -6.95
C CYS A 87 2.75 2.24 -7.89
N GLY A 88 4.03 1.87 -7.99
CA GLY A 88 4.53 0.80 -8.86
C GLY A 88 4.78 1.22 -10.31
N HIS A 89 4.40 2.44 -10.71
CA HIS A 89 4.58 2.99 -12.06
C HIS A 89 5.74 3.98 -12.17
N ASN A 90 6.58 4.03 -11.13
CA ASN A 90 7.77 4.87 -11.02
C ASN A 90 8.89 4.11 -10.26
N ASP A 91 10.07 4.71 -10.22
CA ASP A 91 11.26 4.21 -9.53
C ASP A 91 11.29 4.50 -8.02
N GLN A 92 10.24 5.13 -7.49
CA GLN A 92 10.14 5.56 -6.08
C GLN A 92 9.13 4.74 -5.28
N SER A 93 8.56 3.69 -5.88
CA SER A 93 7.53 2.87 -5.26
C SER A 93 7.54 1.42 -5.73
N TRP A 94 7.16 0.53 -4.83
CA TRP A 94 7.01 -0.90 -5.06
C TRP A 94 5.62 -1.30 -4.60
N CYS A 95 4.85 -1.91 -5.49
CA CYS A 95 3.42 -2.11 -5.30
C CYS A 95 3.02 -3.56 -5.56
N LEU A 96 2.19 -4.12 -4.68
CA LEU A 96 1.49 -5.37 -4.90
C LEU A 96 0.00 -5.08 -5.11
N ASN A 97 -0.49 -5.28 -6.33
CA ASN A 97 -1.93 -5.29 -6.58
C ASN A 97 -2.50 -6.64 -6.16
N CYS A 98 -3.57 -6.62 -5.38
CA CYS A 98 -4.22 -7.81 -4.86
C CYS A 98 -5.64 -7.93 -5.42
N PHE A 99 -5.82 -8.81 -6.41
CA PHE A 99 -7.12 -9.19 -6.98
C PHE A 99 -7.69 -10.42 -6.27
N PRO A 100 -8.90 -10.93 -6.58
CA PRO A 100 -9.41 -12.16 -5.98
C PRO A 100 -8.64 -13.41 -6.43
N ASP A 101 -8.14 -13.43 -7.67
CA ASP A 101 -7.56 -14.59 -8.37
C ASP A 101 -6.06 -14.43 -8.72
N ARG A 102 -5.43 -13.30 -8.38
CA ARG A 102 -4.00 -13.09 -8.66
C ARG A 102 -3.39 -11.99 -7.81
N TYR A 103 -2.06 -12.01 -7.75
CA TYR A 103 -1.27 -10.88 -7.31
C TYR A 103 -0.45 -10.34 -8.48
N ILE A 104 -0.28 -9.02 -8.57
CA ILE A 104 0.62 -8.42 -9.56
C ILE A 104 1.59 -7.52 -8.80
N PHE A 105 2.86 -7.89 -8.79
CA PHE A 105 3.91 -7.01 -8.31
C PHE A 105 4.29 -6.01 -9.40
N LYS A 106 4.53 -4.76 -9.02
CA LYS A 106 4.89 -3.66 -9.91
C LYS A 106 5.99 -2.79 -9.31
N HIS A 107 6.98 -2.46 -10.11
CA HIS A 107 7.99 -1.44 -9.84
C HIS A 107 8.49 -0.85 -11.16
N ASN A 108 8.54 0.48 -11.27
CA ASN A 108 9.00 1.19 -12.46
C ASN A 108 8.35 0.68 -13.77
N ASP A 109 7.02 0.51 -13.77
CA ASP A 109 6.20 -0.06 -14.86
C ASP A 109 6.47 -1.54 -15.22
N ILE A 110 7.48 -2.17 -14.61
CA ILE A 110 7.74 -3.60 -14.77
C ILE A 110 6.76 -4.37 -13.88
N LYS A 111 6.14 -5.40 -14.44
CA LYS A 111 5.09 -6.17 -13.78
C LYS A 111 5.47 -7.64 -13.70
N THR A 112 5.14 -8.29 -12.59
CA THR A 112 5.23 -9.74 -12.42
C THR A 112 3.89 -10.26 -11.92
N ASP A 113 3.24 -11.12 -12.71
CA ASP A 113 1.92 -11.71 -12.40
C ASP A 113 2.09 -13.04 -11.66
N TYR A 114 1.31 -13.22 -10.60
CA TYR A 114 1.22 -14.43 -9.79
C TYR A 114 -0.25 -14.92 -9.75
N PRO A 115 -0.67 -15.72 -10.74
CA PRO A 115 -1.99 -16.32 -10.76
C PRO A 115 -2.17 -17.31 -9.61
N VAL A 116 -3.31 -17.26 -8.92
CA VAL A 116 -3.63 -18.18 -7.81
C VAL A 116 -5.11 -18.59 -7.85
N LYS A 117 -5.47 -19.70 -7.21
CA LYS A 117 -6.89 -20.10 -7.14
C LYS A 117 -7.74 -19.13 -6.32
N SER A 118 -7.16 -18.60 -5.25
CA SER A 118 -7.76 -17.59 -4.40
C SER A 118 -6.66 -16.89 -3.63
N THR A 119 -6.84 -15.60 -3.43
CA THR A 119 -5.93 -14.73 -2.69
C THR A 119 -6.41 -14.58 -1.24
N SER A 120 -5.47 -14.38 -0.31
CA SER A 120 -5.83 -14.17 1.09
C SER A 120 -6.41 -12.77 1.32
N ARG A 121 -7.32 -12.65 2.28
CA ARG A 121 -7.77 -11.34 2.79
C ARG A 121 -6.70 -10.65 3.62
N ARG A 122 -5.72 -11.38 4.16
CA ARG A 122 -4.66 -10.79 4.96
C ARG A 122 -3.33 -10.87 4.23
N ILE A 123 -2.64 -9.73 4.13
CA ILE A 123 -1.34 -9.60 3.50
C ILE A 123 -0.35 -9.08 4.54
N GLY A 124 0.78 -9.78 4.66
CA GLY A 124 1.92 -9.37 5.46
C GLY A 124 2.95 -8.68 4.57
N VAL A 125 3.56 -7.61 5.07
CA VAL A 125 4.64 -6.91 4.39
C VAL A 125 5.84 -6.86 5.32
N TYR A 126 6.98 -7.31 4.82
CA TYR A 126 8.25 -7.28 5.52
C TYR A 126 9.24 -6.40 4.76
N VAL A 127 9.95 -5.55 5.50
CA VAL A 127 11.01 -4.70 4.97
C VAL A 127 12.25 -4.89 5.84
N ASP A 128 13.38 -5.19 5.22
CA ASP A 128 14.71 -5.04 5.82
C ASP A 128 15.47 -3.97 5.03
N VAL A 129 15.52 -2.77 5.60
CA VAL A 129 16.15 -1.61 4.93
C VAL A 129 17.65 -1.83 4.74
N SER A 130 18.31 -2.47 5.70
CA SER A 130 19.76 -2.70 5.67
C SER A 130 20.17 -3.77 4.66
N ALA A 131 19.35 -4.81 4.53
CA ALA A 131 19.55 -5.89 3.58
C ALA A 131 18.96 -5.58 2.20
N GLY A 132 18.19 -4.50 2.06
CA GLY A 132 17.56 -4.15 0.79
C GLY A 132 16.40 -5.06 0.40
N THR A 133 15.73 -5.68 1.37
CA THR A 133 14.70 -6.68 1.11
C THR A 133 13.30 -6.11 1.34
N LEU A 134 12.40 -6.29 0.37
CA LEU A 134 10.96 -6.10 0.52
C LEU A 134 10.24 -7.40 0.16
N SER A 135 9.46 -7.94 1.08
CA SER A 135 8.72 -9.19 0.86
C SER A 135 7.25 -9.02 1.18
N PHE A 136 6.41 -9.61 0.33
CA PHE A 136 4.96 -9.67 0.50
C PHE A 136 4.54 -11.11 0.75
N TYR A 137 3.62 -11.29 1.69
CA TYR A 137 3.14 -12.60 2.10
C TYR A 137 1.63 -12.66 2.09
N SER A 138 1.11 -13.79 1.63
CA SER A 138 -0.27 -14.19 1.85
C SER A 138 -0.37 -14.82 3.24
N VAL A 139 -1.12 -14.19 4.15
CA VAL A 139 -1.27 -14.66 5.53
C VAL A 139 -2.63 -15.34 5.68
N SER A 140 -2.62 -16.60 6.12
CA SER A 140 -3.81 -17.33 6.53
C SER A 140 -3.68 -17.74 8.00
N ARG A 141 -4.73 -18.31 8.60
CA ARG A 141 -4.84 -18.55 10.05
C ARG A 141 -3.57 -19.10 10.70
N ASN A 142 -2.92 -20.09 10.07
CA ASN A 142 -1.73 -20.75 10.61
C ASN A 142 -0.56 -20.79 9.61
N THR A 143 -0.67 -20.10 8.46
CA THR A 143 0.36 -20.20 7.40
C THR A 143 0.65 -18.84 6.79
N MET A 144 1.91 -18.62 6.49
CA MET A 144 2.39 -17.46 5.75
C MET A 144 3.11 -17.96 4.50
N SER A 145 2.56 -17.63 3.33
CA SER A 145 3.12 -18.03 2.04
C SER A 145 3.72 -16.81 1.35
N LEU A 146 4.98 -16.91 0.93
CA LEU A 146 5.64 -15.85 0.17
C LEU A 146 4.93 -15.64 -1.18
N ILE A 147 4.63 -14.39 -1.50
CA ILE A 147 4.08 -13.97 -2.80
C ILE A 147 5.22 -13.48 -3.69
N HIS A 148 5.96 -12.49 -3.19
CA HIS A 148 7.01 -11.81 -3.93
C HIS A 148 8.09 -11.30 -2.98
N THR A 149 9.34 -11.32 -3.42
CA THR A 149 10.45 -10.63 -2.78
C THR A 149 11.19 -9.81 -3.82
N GLU A 150 11.34 -8.53 -3.52
CA GLU A 150 12.20 -7.61 -4.24
C GLU A 150 13.50 -7.42 -3.47
N GLN A 151 14.63 -7.42 -4.20
CA GLN A 151 15.95 -7.10 -3.66
C GLN A 151 16.42 -5.81 -4.32
N THR A 152 16.60 -4.76 -3.54
CA THR A 152 16.91 -3.42 -4.03
C THR A 152 17.67 -2.60 -3.00
N THR A 153 18.33 -1.52 -3.42
CA THR A 153 18.95 -0.58 -2.49
C THR A 153 18.03 0.61 -2.27
N PHE A 154 17.45 0.71 -1.06
CA PHE A 154 16.64 1.85 -0.70
C PHE A 154 17.52 3.08 -0.50
N THR A 155 17.24 4.14 -1.24
CA THR A 155 18.00 5.40 -1.25
C THR A 155 17.35 6.48 -0.40
N GLN A 156 16.09 6.29 0.00
CA GLN A 156 15.37 7.20 0.89
C GLN A 156 14.52 6.42 1.91
N THR A 157 14.00 7.15 2.88
CA THR A 157 13.05 6.63 3.85
C THR A 157 11.76 6.15 3.16
N LEU A 158 11.33 4.95 3.51
CA LEU A 158 10.14 4.32 2.97
C LEU A 158 8.91 4.59 3.85
N TYR A 159 7.78 4.76 3.19
CA TYR A 159 6.46 4.93 3.79
C TYR A 159 5.51 3.90 3.19
N PRO A 160 4.76 3.14 4.01
CA PRO A 160 3.67 2.32 3.51
C PRO A 160 2.65 3.19 2.78
N ALA A 161 2.13 2.69 1.67
CA ALA A 161 1.13 3.36 0.85
C ALA A 161 0.05 2.38 0.41
N PHE A 162 -1.17 2.87 0.22
CA PHE A 162 -2.31 2.05 -0.17
C PHE A 162 -3.10 2.72 -1.28
N GLY A 163 -3.48 1.94 -2.28
CA GLY A 163 -4.50 2.32 -3.27
C GLY A 163 -5.77 1.51 -3.02
N VAL A 164 -6.93 2.18 -2.95
CA VAL A 164 -8.21 1.51 -2.66
C VAL A 164 -9.25 1.94 -3.67
N TYR A 165 -9.80 0.97 -4.39
CA TYR A 165 -10.69 1.18 -5.54
C TYR A 165 -12.17 0.89 -5.20
N PRO A 166 -13.12 1.19 -6.11
CA PRO A 166 -14.55 0.96 -5.86
C PRO A 166 -14.86 -0.42 -5.26
N GLY A 167 -15.69 -0.41 -4.21
CA GLY A 167 -16.12 -1.62 -3.51
C GLY A 167 -15.05 -2.29 -2.65
N SER A 168 -13.89 -1.65 -2.43
CA SER A 168 -12.77 -2.22 -1.68
C SER A 168 -12.44 -1.43 -0.41
N SER A 169 -11.75 -2.09 0.52
CA SER A 169 -11.29 -1.49 1.78
C SER A 169 -9.99 -2.13 2.26
N VAL A 170 -9.24 -1.41 3.09
CA VAL A 170 -8.04 -1.88 3.76
C VAL A 170 -8.13 -1.52 5.25
N LYS A 171 -7.70 -2.44 6.12
CA LYS A 171 -7.55 -2.23 7.56
C LYS A 171 -6.14 -2.61 7.98
N LEU A 172 -5.43 -1.67 8.61
CA LEU A 172 -4.15 -1.94 9.27
C LEU A 172 -4.40 -2.81 10.50
N CYS A 173 -3.71 -3.95 10.60
CA CYS A 173 -3.87 -4.87 11.72
C CYS A 173 -3.12 -4.39 12.97
N GLU A 174 -3.66 -4.72 14.14
CA GLU A 174 -2.92 -4.72 15.40
C GLU A 174 -2.20 -6.06 15.50
N LEU A 175 -0.88 -5.99 15.54
CA LEU A 175 -0.05 -7.14 15.86
C LEU A 175 0.21 -7.07 17.37
N GLU A 176 -0.40 -8.00 18.10
CA GLU A 176 -0.16 -8.26 19.53
C GLU A 176 1.29 -8.71 19.78
#